data_AF-A0A1F3J0B4-F1
#
_entry.id   AF-A0A1F3J0B4-F1
#
_cell.length_a   1.000
_cell.length_b   1.000
_cell.length_c   1.000
_cell.angle_alpha   90.00
_cell.angle_beta   90.00
_cell.angle_gamma   90.00
#
_symmetry.space_group_name_H-M   'P 1'
#
loop_
_entity.id
_entity.type
_entity.pdbx_description
1 polymer ?
#
loop_
_entity_poly.entity_id
_entity_poly.type
_entity_poly.pdbx_seq_one_letter_code
_entity_poly.pdbx_strand_id
1 'polypeptide(L)'
;MKKALLLAALFVMTIGSGIGQQVFYSGFETWDDVNTPTNWIGVATSITFTDVDQYTTNPYQGTYSMQINNDTTAHKRVSTKAVSVTAGSVYNISFYARGNGEVRTGFFDGVNYGAYNSYVVINGTTWTKVEQTVLCDTTSATAEFILSVRNTLATNDHLQIDSFYVSVGTMSNVSIYDIQYTTTDASSYFGQPVNTGGIVSATKSGAYWIQNGTGPWSGVYVYDSGNTPAIGDSVTFAAVVDEYYNLTELKSVSSYVKVSSGNPVQVTNIALPDGALEMYEGVLCKVTNAQCTTMPDTYLEWLVGDGMSSLKVGDLIYAYTPVLNTHYDITGIMDYSFSERKIQPRAATDVTIYNAIEENEISASVYPNPASEFVTVSAGTEGILKVVDMTGRVVFSTVFSQSADVNVSEMESGIYNVMINGNDGNFAISKLIVK
;
A
#
# COMPACT_ATOMS: atom_id res chain seq x y z
N MET A 1 41.89 25.94 48.64
CA MET A 1 40.66 26.12 47.85
C MET A 1 40.93 27.10 46.72
N LYS A 2 40.98 26.62 45.47
CA LYS A 2 40.63 27.36 44.24
C LYS A 2 40.65 26.33 43.11
N LYS A 3 39.45 25.99 42.63
CA LYS A 3 39.18 24.96 41.62
C LYS A 3 39.69 25.44 40.27
N ALA A 4 40.45 24.60 39.58
CA ALA A 4 40.76 24.74 38.16
C ALA A 4 39.51 24.37 37.36
N LEU A 5 39.01 25.27 36.51
CA LEU A 5 38.11 24.90 35.42
C LEU A 5 38.99 24.49 34.24
N LEU A 6 39.00 23.19 33.94
CA LEU A 6 39.48 22.66 32.67
C LEU A 6 38.35 22.80 31.66
N LEU A 7 38.50 23.71 30.71
CA LEU A 7 37.57 23.85 29.57
C LEU A 7 37.95 22.78 28.55
N ALA A 8 37.18 21.69 28.48
CA ALA A 8 37.31 20.69 27.43
C ALA A 8 36.77 21.29 26.13
N ALA A 9 37.66 21.59 25.19
CA ALA A 9 37.30 21.98 23.83
C ALA A 9 36.71 20.76 23.11
N LEU A 10 35.40 20.80 22.89
CA LEU A 10 34.68 19.84 22.06
C LEU A 10 35.10 20.06 20.60
N PHE A 11 36.00 19.21 20.10
CA PHE A 11 36.46 19.24 18.72
C PHE A 11 35.38 18.58 17.84
N VAL A 12 34.43 19.38 17.33
CA VAL A 12 33.51 18.92 16.29
C VAL A 12 34.25 18.96 14.95
N MET A 13 34.82 17.82 14.55
CA MET A 13 35.21 17.61 13.16
C MET A 13 33.96 17.45 12.31
N THR A 14 33.53 18.52 11.63
CA THR A 14 32.65 18.40 10.46
C THR A 14 33.48 17.89 9.30
N ILE A 15 33.45 16.57 9.06
CA ILE A 15 34.00 15.95 7.85
C ILE A 15 32.86 15.77 6.85
N GLY A 16 33.07 16.32 5.64
CA GLY A 16 32.56 15.82 4.36
C GLY A 16 31.08 15.44 4.25
N SER A 17 30.34 16.24 3.49
CA SER A 17 29.05 15.89 2.89
C SER A 17 29.18 14.62 2.02
N GLY A 18 28.96 13.45 2.62
CA GLY A 18 28.96 12.16 1.92
C GLY A 18 29.18 10.93 2.80
N ILE A 19 29.65 11.07 4.04
CA ILE A 19 29.78 9.95 4.99
C ILE A 19 28.70 10.10 6.06
N GLY A 20 27.76 9.17 6.12
CA GLY A 20 26.77 9.12 7.21
C GLY A 20 27.45 9.12 8.57
N GLN A 21 26.85 9.76 9.58
CA GLN A 21 27.45 9.85 10.92
C GLN A 21 27.80 8.45 11.42
N GLN A 22 29.07 8.19 11.73
CA GLN A 22 29.51 6.92 12.29
C GLN A 22 28.85 6.70 13.66
N VAL A 23 28.29 5.51 13.84
CA VAL A 23 27.61 5.07 15.07
C VAL A 23 28.46 4.03 15.79
N PHE A 24 29.01 3.08 15.05
CA PHE A 24 29.86 2.03 15.59
C PHE A 24 30.91 1.60 14.57
N TYR A 25 32.10 1.25 15.04
CA TYR A 25 33.12 0.63 14.21
C TYR A 25 33.94 -0.36 15.05
N SER A 26 34.25 -1.50 14.44
CA SER A 26 35.15 -2.50 14.96
C SER A 26 35.90 -3.16 13.81
N GLY A 27 37.19 -2.86 13.70
CA GLY A 27 38.14 -3.65 12.92
C GLY A 27 38.62 -4.91 13.65
N PHE A 28 38.10 -5.20 14.86
CA PHE A 28 38.50 -6.35 15.68
C PHE A 28 39.99 -6.39 16.06
N GLU A 29 40.68 -5.26 16.08
CA GLU A 29 42.09 -5.16 16.49
C GLU A 29 42.30 -5.16 18.02
N THR A 30 41.22 -5.01 18.80
CA THR A 30 41.26 -4.94 20.27
C THR A 30 40.30 -5.96 20.86
N TRP A 31 40.81 -6.75 21.81
CA TRP A 31 40.10 -7.83 22.48
C TRP A 31 40.39 -7.78 23.98
N ASP A 32 39.34 -7.94 24.79
CA ASP A 32 39.46 -7.97 26.25
C ASP A 32 40.05 -9.32 26.73
N ASP A 33 39.76 -10.38 25.98
CA ASP A 33 40.40 -11.70 26.03
C ASP A 33 40.28 -12.39 24.65
N VAL A 34 40.87 -13.58 24.50
CA VAL A 34 40.88 -14.37 23.24
C VAL A 34 39.49 -14.61 22.63
N ASN A 35 38.43 -14.55 23.43
CA ASN A 35 37.07 -14.86 23.04
C ASN A 35 36.11 -13.65 23.07
N THR A 36 36.60 -12.48 23.47
CA THR A 36 35.78 -11.29 23.72
C THR A 36 36.35 -10.07 22.98
N PRO A 37 35.84 -9.74 21.78
CA PRO A 37 36.23 -8.52 21.10
C PRO A 37 35.78 -7.29 21.91
N THR A 38 36.64 -6.29 22.05
CA THR A 38 36.33 -5.09 22.84
C THR A 38 35.13 -4.36 22.23
N ASN A 39 34.21 -3.89 23.08
CA ASN A 39 32.92 -3.28 22.69
C ASN A 39 31.93 -4.22 21.99
N TRP A 40 32.15 -5.53 22.04
CA TRP A 40 31.19 -6.56 21.65
C TRP A 40 30.66 -7.33 22.87
N ILE A 41 29.85 -8.35 22.61
CA ILE A 41 29.24 -9.22 23.61
C ILE A 41 28.26 -8.41 24.48
N GLY A 42 27.33 -7.72 23.83
CA GLY A 42 26.17 -7.07 24.46
C GLY A 42 25.17 -8.05 25.07
N VAL A 43 24.13 -7.53 25.73
CA VAL A 43 23.10 -8.32 26.41
C VAL A 43 22.24 -9.15 25.45
N ALA A 44 22.19 -8.77 24.16
CA ALA A 44 21.50 -9.51 23.11
C ALA A 44 22.31 -10.69 22.54
N THR A 45 23.58 -10.82 22.95
CA THR A 45 24.46 -11.93 22.57
C THR A 45 23.93 -13.25 23.11
N SER A 46 23.88 -14.26 22.25
CA SER A 46 23.38 -15.59 22.61
C SER A 46 24.33 -16.73 22.26
N ILE A 47 25.43 -16.42 21.58
CA ILE A 47 26.47 -17.39 21.28
C ILE A 47 27.30 -17.66 22.55
N THR A 48 27.84 -18.87 22.69
CA THR A 48 28.83 -19.18 23.73
C THR A 48 30.10 -18.38 23.46
N PHE A 49 30.75 -17.84 24.48
CA PHE A 49 31.94 -17.00 24.25
C PHE A 49 33.09 -17.81 23.62
N THR A 50 33.25 -19.07 24.00
CA THR A 50 34.24 -19.98 23.39
C THR A 50 33.98 -20.30 21.92
N ASP A 51 32.84 -19.89 21.38
CA ASP A 51 32.50 -20.04 19.96
C ASP A 51 32.78 -18.75 19.17
N VAL A 52 33.41 -17.76 19.80
CA VAL A 52 33.93 -16.54 19.18
C VAL A 52 35.42 -16.51 19.42
N ASP A 53 36.23 -16.47 18.38
CA ASP A 53 37.69 -16.53 18.50
C ASP A 53 38.36 -15.37 17.77
N GLN A 54 39.45 -14.88 18.35
CA GLN A 54 40.39 -14.01 17.66
C GLN A 54 41.11 -14.78 16.53
N TYR A 55 40.94 -14.34 15.28
CA TYR A 55 41.53 -14.96 14.09
C TYR A 55 42.71 -14.16 13.57
N THR A 56 43.83 -14.83 13.29
CA THR A 56 45.10 -14.19 12.91
C THR A 56 45.67 -14.63 11.55
N THR A 57 45.08 -15.65 10.92
CA THR A 57 45.72 -16.30 9.76
C THR A 57 45.64 -15.46 8.49
N ASN A 58 44.49 -14.81 8.26
CA ASN A 58 44.24 -14.00 7.07
C ASN A 58 43.13 -12.95 7.33
N PRO A 59 43.34 -12.01 8.28
CA PRO A 59 42.40 -10.91 8.54
C PRO A 59 42.23 -10.04 7.29
N TYR A 60 41.10 -9.33 7.17
CA TYR A 60 40.86 -8.44 6.04
C TYR A 60 41.72 -7.19 6.14
N GLN A 61 41.77 -6.60 7.32
CA GLN A 61 42.62 -5.47 7.67
C GLN A 61 43.30 -5.72 9.01
N GLY A 62 44.46 -5.09 9.21
CA GLY A 62 45.17 -5.19 10.49
C GLY A 62 45.69 -6.60 10.79
N THR A 63 45.62 -6.97 12.07
CA THR A 63 46.21 -8.20 12.64
C THR A 63 45.14 -9.23 12.98
N TYR A 64 43.92 -8.79 13.27
CA TYR A 64 42.91 -9.61 13.90
C TYR A 64 41.56 -9.45 13.21
N SER A 65 40.89 -10.56 12.96
CA SER A 65 39.46 -10.58 12.64
C SER A 65 38.71 -11.45 13.65
N MET A 66 37.38 -11.42 13.62
CA MET A 66 36.56 -12.30 14.46
C MET A 66 36.19 -13.56 13.69
N GLN A 67 36.48 -14.74 14.24
CA GLN A 67 35.92 -16.01 13.78
C GLN A 67 34.71 -16.37 14.64
N ILE A 68 33.66 -16.91 14.03
CA ILE A 68 32.46 -17.37 14.72
C ILE A 68 32.18 -18.84 14.40
N ASN A 69 31.92 -19.62 15.45
CA ASN A 69 31.76 -21.08 15.42
C ASN A 69 30.33 -21.49 15.85
N ASN A 70 29.39 -21.47 14.91
CA ASN A 70 28.07 -22.06 15.06
C ASN A 70 27.74 -22.96 13.85
N ASP A 71 28.15 -24.23 13.89
CA ASP A 71 27.96 -25.22 12.82
C ASP A 71 26.53 -25.78 12.72
N THR A 72 25.60 -25.25 13.52
CA THR A 72 24.21 -25.69 13.57
C THR A 72 23.31 -24.85 12.68
N THR A 73 22.14 -25.39 12.35
CA THR A 73 21.08 -24.69 11.60
C THR A 73 20.32 -23.66 12.46
N ALA A 74 20.47 -23.73 13.78
CA ALA A 74 19.88 -22.77 14.71
C ALA A 74 20.79 -21.55 14.82
N HIS A 75 20.23 -20.35 14.60
CA HIS A 75 21.03 -19.14 14.66
C HIS A 75 21.49 -18.78 16.07
N LYS A 76 22.67 -18.17 16.16
CA LYS A 76 23.22 -17.56 17.37
C LYS A 76 23.62 -16.12 17.09
N ARG A 77 23.61 -15.28 18.11
CA ARG A 77 23.85 -13.84 17.99
C ARG A 77 25.17 -13.45 18.64
N VAL A 78 25.94 -12.65 17.92
CA VAL A 78 26.99 -11.79 18.45
C VAL A 78 26.50 -10.35 18.31
N SER A 79 26.57 -9.56 19.37
CA SER A 79 26.06 -8.18 19.35
C SER A 79 27.06 -7.18 19.90
N THR A 80 26.96 -5.94 19.44
CA THR A 80 27.74 -4.83 19.99
C THR A 80 27.36 -4.61 21.46
N LYS A 81 28.22 -3.94 22.24
CA LYS A 81 27.74 -3.27 23.46
C LYS A 81 26.72 -2.19 23.11
N ALA A 82 26.01 -1.72 24.13
CA ALA A 82 25.01 -0.67 24.04
C ALA A 82 25.49 0.55 23.24
N VAL A 83 24.69 0.96 22.26
CA VAL A 83 24.82 2.16 21.45
C VAL A 83 23.50 2.94 21.44
N SER A 84 23.59 4.24 21.16
CA SER A 84 22.41 5.09 21.05
C SER A 84 21.85 5.08 19.62
N VAL A 85 20.55 4.84 19.50
CA VAL A 85 19.78 4.90 18.25
C VAL A 85 18.57 5.82 18.38
N THR A 86 18.11 6.35 17.26
CA THR A 86 16.96 7.26 17.18
C THR A 86 15.83 6.60 16.38
N ALA A 87 14.60 6.72 16.88
CA ALA A 87 13.42 6.25 16.17
C ALA A 87 13.30 6.89 14.79
N GLY A 88 12.93 6.11 13.79
CA GLY A 88 12.80 6.55 12.41
C GLY A 88 14.11 6.72 11.66
N SER A 89 15.26 6.43 12.28
CA SER A 89 16.55 6.46 11.59
C SER A 89 16.87 5.10 10.96
N VAL A 90 17.42 5.14 9.75
CA VAL A 90 18.05 3.96 9.15
C VAL A 90 19.51 3.92 9.54
N TYR A 91 20.01 2.73 9.81
CA TYR A 91 21.41 2.46 10.07
C TYR A 91 21.95 1.53 8.99
N ASN A 92 22.98 1.99 8.29
CA ASN A 92 23.72 1.21 7.31
C ASN A 92 24.77 0.39 8.05
N ILE A 93 24.68 -0.93 7.94
CA ILE A 93 25.60 -1.90 8.52
C ILE A 93 26.43 -2.51 7.39
N SER A 94 27.75 -2.43 7.49
CA SER A 94 28.66 -3.08 6.55
C SER A 94 29.78 -3.82 7.26
N PHE A 95 30.21 -4.93 6.69
CA PHE A 95 31.36 -5.70 7.17
C PHE A 95 31.94 -6.53 6.04
N TYR A 96 33.17 -7.02 6.22
CA TYR A 96 33.76 -8.02 5.33
C TYR A 96 33.58 -9.40 5.93
N ALA A 97 33.22 -10.37 5.10
CA ALA A 97 33.06 -11.77 5.50
C ALA A 97 33.72 -12.74 4.53
N ARG A 98 34.22 -13.86 5.06
CA ARG A 98 34.81 -14.99 4.32
C ARG A 98 34.59 -16.31 5.07
N GLY A 99 35.04 -17.39 4.44
CA GLY A 99 34.94 -18.75 4.95
C GLY A 99 33.59 -19.36 4.58
N ASN A 100 32.88 -19.90 5.54
CA ASN A 100 31.60 -20.56 5.36
C ASN A 100 30.63 -20.17 6.48
N GLY A 101 29.42 -19.79 6.09
CA GLY A 101 28.35 -19.50 7.03
C GLY A 101 27.21 -18.71 6.39
N GLU A 102 26.09 -18.65 7.07
CA GLU A 102 25.01 -17.72 6.76
C GLU A 102 24.98 -16.63 7.82
N VAL A 103 25.01 -15.37 7.38
CA VAL A 103 25.00 -14.20 8.26
C VAL A 103 23.89 -13.24 7.85
N ARG A 104 23.22 -12.67 8.85
CA ARG A 104 22.29 -11.55 8.68
C ARG A 104 22.45 -10.58 9.82
N THR A 105 22.06 -9.34 9.58
CA THR A 105 22.05 -8.30 10.59
C THR A 105 20.64 -8.07 11.15
N GLY A 106 20.59 -7.49 12.34
CA GLY A 106 19.39 -7.01 13.00
C GLY A 106 19.76 -6.04 14.11
N PHE A 107 18.79 -5.63 14.92
CA PHE A 107 19.05 -4.84 16.11
C PHE A 107 18.18 -5.26 17.29
N PHE A 108 18.66 -4.98 18.49
CA PHE A 108 17.91 -5.06 19.74
C PHE A 108 17.74 -3.63 20.25
N ASP A 109 16.52 -3.24 20.63
CA ASP A 109 16.22 -1.87 21.08
C ASP A 109 16.48 -1.65 22.58
N GLY A 110 16.96 -2.66 23.30
CA GLY A 110 17.07 -2.66 24.77
C GLY A 110 15.98 -3.48 25.47
N VAL A 111 14.90 -3.81 24.76
CA VAL A 111 13.73 -4.56 25.23
C VAL A 111 13.30 -5.64 24.22
N ASN A 112 13.10 -5.26 22.97
CA ASN A 112 12.63 -6.12 21.87
C ASN A 112 13.67 -6.23 20.75
N TYR A 113 13.51 -7.27 19.93
CA TYR A 113 14.29 -7.44 18.71
C TYR A 113 13.54 -6.82 17.53
N GLY A 114 14.24 -6.00 16.75
CA GLY A 114 13.72 -5.50 15.49
C GLY A 114 13.73 -6.55 14.38
N ALA A 115 13.29 -6.14 13.20
CA ALA A 115 13.33 -6.99 12.01
C ALA A 115 14.78 -7.40 11.66
N TYR A 116 14.96 -8.66 11.33
CA TYR A 116 16.22 -9.17 10.78
C TYR A 116 16.21 -9.05 9.26
N ASN A 117 17.37 -8.73 8.70
CA ASN A 117 17.61 -8.85 7.28
C ASN A 117 17.57 -10.31 6.81
N SER A 118 17.49 -10.51 5.50
CA SER A 118 17.71 -11.84 4.89
C SER A 118 19.14 -12.33 5.10
N TYR A 119 19.31 -13.65 5.12
CA TYR A 119 20.63 -14.26 5.20
C TYR A 119 21.44 -14.01 3.94
N VAL A 120 22.70 -13.62 4.12
CA VAL A 120 23.74 -13.63 3.11
C VAL A 120 24.55 -14.91 3.30
N VAL A 121 24.66 -15.70 2.23
CA VAL A 121 25.45 -16.93 2.22
C VAL A 121 26.90 -16.59 1.89
N ILE A 122 27.79 -16.91 2.82
CA ILE A 122 29.24 -16.82 2.65
C ILE A 122 29.76 -18.23 2.41
N ASN A 123 30.44 -18.44 1.28
CA ASN A 123 31.00 -19.73 0.92
C ASN A 123 32.24 -19.58 0.03
N GLY A 124 33.36 -19.18 0.64
CA GLY A 124 34.63 -19.02 -0.02
C GLY A 124 35.64 -18.26 0.84
N THR A 125 36.93 -18.46 0.59
CA THR A 125 38.02 -17.85 1.36
C THR A 125 38.36 -16.42 0.95
N THR A 126 37.70 -15.88 -0.08
CA THR A 126 37.84 -14.48 -0.49
C THR A 126 36.94 -13.60 0.37
N TRP A 127 37.50 -12.50 0.88
CA TRP A 127 36.73 -11.49 1.60
C TRP A 127 35.71 -10.82 0.68
N THR A 128 34.45 -10.89 1.10
CA THR A 128 33.31 -10.26 0.42
C THR A 128 32.73 -9.18 1.32
N LYS A 129 32.43 -8.02 0.75
CA LYS A 129 31.74 -6.96 1.50
C LYS A 129 30.25 -7.31 1.58
N VAL A 130 29.70 -7.27 2.78
CA VAL A 130 28.28 -7.40 3.05
C VAL A 130 27.75 -6.04 3.48
N GLU A 131 26.65 -5.61 2.89
CA GLU A 131 25.97 -4.34 3.19
C GLU A 131 24.49 -4.62 3.42
N GLN A 132 23.98 -4.20 4.57
CA GLN A 132 22.59 -4.35 4.99
C GLN A 132 22.15 -3.10 5.73
N THR A 133 20.85 -2.88 5.81
CA THR A 133 20.29 -1.72 6.50
C THR A 133 19.29 -2.18 7.54
N VAL A 134 19.15 -1.42 8.63
CA VAL A 134 18.09 -1.65 9.62
C VAL A 134 17.36 -0.34 9.90
N LEU A 135 16.04 -0.41 9.99
CA LEU A 135 15.20 0.70 10.43
C LEU A 135 14.95 0.55 11.93
N CYS A 136 15.34 1.54 12.72
CA CYS A 136 14.99 1.57 14.13
C CYS A 136 13.66 2.29 14.32
N ASP A 137 12.66 1.61 14.86
CA ASP A 137 11.36 2.18 15.21
C ASP A 137 11.36 2.89 16.58
N THR A 138 12.38 2.64 17.39
CA THR A 138 12.46 3.07 18.79
C THR A 138 13.72 3.88 19.05
N THR A 139 13.59 4.96 19.83
CA THR A 139 14.74 5.73 20.34
C THR A 139 15.25 5.04 21.59
N SER A 140 16.52 4.61 21.59
CA SER A 140 17.09 3.86 22.71
C SER A 140 18.56 4.21 22.92
N ALA A 141 18.96 4.34 24.18
CA ALA A 141 20.36 4.52 24.56
C ALA A 141 21.09 3.18 24.79
N THR A 142 20.35 2.06 24.78
CA THR A 142 20.84 0.71 25.10
C THR A 142 20.61 -0.25 23.95
N ALA A 143 20.53 0.25 22.72
CA ALA A 143 20.36 -0.60 21.55
C ALA A 143 21.66 -1.35 21.22
N GLU A 144 21.55 -2.48 20.55
CA GLU A 144 22.70 -3.29 20.13
C GLU A 144 22.51 -3.75 18.68
N PHE A 145 23.55 -3.59 17.86
CA PHE A 145 23.55 -4.15 16.51
C PHE A 145 23.97 -5.62 16.55
N ILE A 146 23.30 -6.46 15.77
CA ILE A 146 23.40 -7.91 15.86
C ILE A 146 23.97 -8.49 14.57
N LEU A 147 24.94 -9.40 14.71
CA LEU A 147 25.28 -10.41 13.74
C LEU A 147 24.60 -11.72 14.17
N SER A 148 23.63 -12.18 13.37
CA SER A 148 22.94 -13.45 13.56
C SER A 148 23.49 -14.46 12.57
N VAL A 149 24.14 -15.50 13.07
CA VAL A 149 24.91 -16.46 12.26
C VAL A 149 24.48 -17.90 12.48
N ARG A 150 24.63 -18.73 11.45
CA ARG A 150 24.41 -20.19 11.49
C ARG A 150 25.24 -20.90 10.41
N ASN A 151 25.31 -22.22 10.50
CA ASN A 151 25.97 -23.09 9.52
C ASN A 151 27.43 -22.70 9.23
N THR A 152 28.20 -22.28 10.24
CA THR A 152 29.58 -21.83 10.06
C THR A 152 30.57 -23.01 10.13
N LEU A 153 30.65 -23.79 9.05
CA LEU A 153 31.29 -25.10 9.07
C LEU A 153 32.82 -25.04 9.19
N ALA A 154 33.38 -25.77 10.18
CA ALA A 154 34.82 -25.85 10.44
C ALA A 154 35.63 -26.32 9.22
N THR A 155 35.08 -27.28 8.47
CA THR A 155 35.72 -27.86 7.27
C THR A 155 36.00 -26.82 6.19
N ASN A 156 35.29 -25.68 6.22
CA ASN A 156 35.35 -24.63 5.24
C ASN A 156 35.76 -23.30 5.89
N ASP A 157 36.69 -23.36 6.86
CA ASP A 157 37.29 -22.21 7.53
C ASP A 157 36.35 -21.48 8.49
N HIS A 158 35.19 -22.02 8.91
CA HIS A 158 34.20 -21.25 9.72
C HIS A 158 33.82 -19.90 9.08
N LEU A 159 33.07 -19.04 9.78
CA LEU A 159 32.79 -17.68 9.30
C LEU A 159 33.77 -16.71 9.94
N GLN A 160 34.52 -15.95 9.15
CA GLN A 160 35.25 -14.78 9.64
C GLN A 160 34.55 -13.49 9.27
N ILE A 161 34.59 -12.52 10.17
CA ILE A 161 34.06 -11.18 10.02
C ILE A 161 35.12 -10.16 10.42
N ASP A 162 35.21 -9.10 9.63
CA ASP A 162 36.14 -8.00 9.86
C ASP A 162 35.50 -6.65 9.48
N SER A 163 36.02 -5.55 10.03
CA SER A 163 35.71 -4.17 9.66
C SER A 163 34.21 -3.89 9.72
N PHE A 164 33.59 -4.31 10.82
CA PHE A 164 32.18 -4.06 11.08
C PHE A 164 31.96 -2.58 11.36
N TYR A 165 31.13 -1.96 10.54
CA TYR A 165 30.91 -0.53 10.53
C TYR A 165 29.41 -0.26 10.48
N VAL A 166 28.97 0.64 11.34
CA VAL A 166 27.59 1.14 11.37
C VAL A 166 27.60 2.64 11.27
N SER A 167 26.77 3.18 10.39
CA SER A 167 26.56 4.62 10.24
C SER A 167 25.08 4.93 10.12
N VAL A 168 24.70 6.16 10.44
CA VAL A 168 23.38 6.68 10.10
C VAL A 168 23.25 6.70 8.59
N GLY A 169 22.29 5.95 8.08
CA GLY A 169 21.92 5.92 6.68
C GLY A 169 20.94 7.04 6.32
N THR A 170 20.68 7.17 5.03
CA THR A 170 19.63 8.03 4.50
C THR A 170 18.54 7.16 3.91
N MET A 171 17.28 7.41 4.25
CA MET A 171 16.16 6.78 3.55
C MET A 171 15.92 7.48 2.23
N SER A 172 15.74 6.68 1.18
CA SER A 172 15.25 7.18 -0.09
C SER A 172 13.76 7.48 0.03
N ASN A 173 13.35 8.63 -0.49
CA ASN A 173 11.93 8.88 -0.74
C ASN A 173 11.56 8.09 -2.00
N VAL A 174 10.69 7.08 -1.84
CA VAL A 174 10.27 6.19 -2.92
C VAL A 174 8.78 6.37 -3.14
N SER A 175 8.39 6.51 -4.42
CA SER A 175 6.98 6.63 -4.77
C SER A 175 6.25 5.29 -4.59
N ILE A 176 4.93 5.33 -4.37
CA ILE A 176 4.12 4.11 -4.35
C ILE A 176 4.28 3.31 -5.65
N TYR A 177 4.35 4.01 -6.79
CA TYR A 177 4.60 3.40 -8.10
C TYR A 177 5.90 2.61 -8.12
N ASP A 178 7.01 3.17 -7.64
CA ASP A 178 8.31 2.48 -7.68
C ASP A 178 8.36 1.30 -6.69
N ILE A 179 7.64 1.39 -5.57
CA ILE A 179 7.47 0.28 -4.63
C ILE A 179 6.71 -0.87 -5.29
N GLN A 180 5.63 -0.57 -6.00
CA GLN A 180 4.68 -1.56 -6.53
C GLN A 180 5.09 -2.13 -7.89
N TYR A 181 5.67 -1.31 -8.77
CA TYR A 181 5.98 -1.70 -10.13
C TYR A 181 6.97 -2.87 -10.17
N THR A 182 6.57 -3.94 -10.84
CA THR A 182 7.39 -5.14 -11.03
C THR A 182 7.23 -5.76 -12.41
N THR A 183 8.24 -6.53 -12.81
CA THR A 183 8.22 -7.43 -13.98
C THR A 183 8.48 -8.89 -13.58
N THR A 184 8.68 -9.17 -12.29
CA THR A 184 9.09 -10.48 -11.75
C THR A 184 8.33 -10.82 -10.46
N ASP A 185 7.07 -10.38 -10.36
CA ASP A 185 6.10 -10.62 -9.27
C ASP A 185 6.41 -10.04 -7.88
N ALA A 186 7.63 -9.59 -7.60
CA ALA A 186 8.00 -8.97 -6.32
C ALA A 186 8.53 -7.54 -6.51
N SER A 187 8.37 -6.71 -5.49
CA SER A 187 8.91 -5.35 -5.45
C SER A 187 10.43 -5.33 -5.62
N SER A 188 10.93 -4.42 -6.45
CA SER A 188 12.37 -4.14 -6.55
C SER A 188 12.98 -3.55 -5.27
N TYR A 189 12.13 -3.11 -4.33
CA TYR A 189 12.51 -2.58 -3.02
C TYR A 189 12.32 -3.60 -1.90
N PHE A 190 12.00 -4.86 -2.18
CA PHE A 190 11.80 -5.89 -1.15
C PHE A 190 12.94 -5.91 -0.11
N GLY A 191 12.56 -5.79 1.16
CA GLY A 191 13.46 -5.73 2.31
C GLY A 191 14.13 -4.38 2.56
N GLN A 192 13.94 -3.38 1.68
CA GLN A 192 14.56 -2.06 1.83
C GLN A 192 13.68 -1.13 2.69
N PRO A 193 14.30 -0.32 3.58
CA PRO A 193 13.61 0.77 4.23
C PRO A 193 13.43 1.95 3.28
N VAL A 194 12.21 2.50 3.24
CA VAL A 194 11.82 3.61 2.37
C VAL A 194 11.04 4.66 3.15
N ASN A 195 11.15 5.92 2.71
CA ASN A 195 10.17 6.95 3.04
C ASN A 195 9.13 7.01 1.93
N THR A 196 7.85 6.99 2.29
CA THR A 196 6.77 7.13 1.32
C THR A 196 5.54 7.79 1.95
N GLY A 197 4.51 7.99 1.16
CA GLY A 197 3.28 8.61 1.60
C GLY A 197 2.21 8.63 0.52
N GLY A 198 0.98 8.89 0.94
CA GLY A 198 -0.19 8.90 0.06
C GLY A 198 -1.45 9.33 0.80
N ILE A 199 -2.56 9.29 0.09
CA ILE A 199 -3.90 9.48 0.65
C ILE A 199 -4.45 8.13 1.09
N VAL A 200 -4.94 8.04 2.31
CA VAL A 200 -5.56 6.83 2.86
C VAL A 200 -6.86 6.55 2.11
N SER A 201 -6.94 5.39 1.45
CA SER A 201 -8.02 5.01 0.56
C SER A 201 -9.02 4.03 1.17
N ALA A 202 -8.53 3.22 2.12
CA ALA A 202 -9.32 2.31 2.93
C ALA A 202 -8.61 2.00 4.25
N THR A 203 -9.36 1.51 5.22
CA THR A 203 -8.86 1.20 6.57
C THR A 203 -9.50 -0.08 7.09
N LYS A 204 -8.74 -0.89 7.82
CA LYS A 204 -9.26 -1.99 8.65
C LYS A 204 -8.52 -2.02 9.99
N SER A 205 -8.91 -2.93 10.89
CA SER A 205 -8.15 -3.11 12.13
C SER A 205 -6.73 -3.59 11.82
N GLY A 206 -5.72 -2.85 12.29
CA GLY A 206 -4.29 -3.21 12.17
C GLY A 206 -3.66 -2.99 10.79
N ALA A 207 -4.37 -2.34 9.85
CA ALA A 207 -3.82 -1.98 8.55
C ALA A 207 -4.67 -0.92 7.83
N TYR A 208 -4.07 -0.29 6.83
CA TYR A 208 -4.76 0.63 5.93
C TYR A 208 -4.11 0.60 4.55
N TRP A 209 -4.79 1.18 3.56
CA TRP A 209 -4.25 1.34 2.21
C TRP A 209 -4.01 2.82 1.95
N ILE A 210 -2.90 3.13 1.30
CA ILE A 210 -2.61 4.47 0.79
C ILE A 210 -2.49 4.42 -0.73
N GLN A 211 -2.84 5.52 -1.38
CA GLN A 211 -2.65 5.69 -2.81
C GLN A 211 -2.11 7.07 -3.16
N ASN A 212 -1.43 7.16 -4.30
CA ASN A 212 -0.97 8.41 -4.87
C ASN A 212 -1.55 8.58 -6.28
N GLY A 213 -2.69 9.28 -6.37
CA GLY A 213 -3.40 9.49 -7.64
C GLY A 213 -4.30 8.31 -8.03
N THR A 214 -4.34 8.01 -9.32
CA THR A 214 -5.19 6.97 -9.96
C THR A 214 -4.36 6.10 -10.89
N GLY A 215 -4.88 4.93 -11.24
CA GLY A 215 -4.33 4.07 -12.28
C GLY A 215 -3.41 2.97 -11.74
N PRO A 216 -2.72 2.26 -12.66
CA PRO A 216 -1.80 1.19 -12.33
C PRO A 216 -0.73 1.60 -11.31
N TRP A 217 -0.42 0.69 -10.39
CA TRP A 217 0.67 0.78 -9.39
C TRP A 217 0.55 1.98 -8.45
N SER A 218 -0.66 2.52 -8.27
CA SER A 218 -0.87 3.75 -7.50
C SER A 218 -1.26 3.53 -6.05
N GLY A 219 -1.46 2.28 -5.60
CA GLY A 219 -1.90 1.93 -4.25
C GLY A 219 -1.00 0.90 -3.59
N VAL A 220 -0.94 0.87 -2.26
CA VAL A 220 -0.15 -0.10 -1.49
C VAL A 220 -0.78 -0.38 -0.12
N TYR A 221 -0.64 -1.62 0.33
CA TYR A 221 -1.07 -2.06 1.66
C TYR A 221 -0.05 -1.66 2.73
N VAL A 222 -0.54 -1.17 3.87
CA VAL A 222 0.28 -0.78 5.01
C VAL A 222 -0.14 -1.60 6.23
N TYR A 223 0.73 -2.50 6.67
CA TYR A 223 0.58 -3.28 7.89
C TYR A 223 1.04 -2.45 9.10
N ASP A 224 0.08 -1.90 9.84
CA ASP A 224 0.34 -1.00 10.94
C ASP A 224 -0.76 -1.08 12.01
N SER A 225 -0.36 -1.50 13.20
CA SER A 225 -1.24 -1.57 14.38
C SER A 225 -1.06 -0.39 15.34
N GLY A 226 -0.04 0.44 15.12
CA GLY A 226 0.28 1.60 15.96
C GLY A 226 -0.48 2.86 15.56
N ASN A 227 -0.78 3.05 14.26
CA ASN A 227 -1.50 4.22 13.76
C ASN A 227 -2.87 3.86 13.18
N THR A 228 -3.87 4.72 13.41
CA THR A 228 -5.25 4.54 12.95
C THR A 228 -5.74 5.75 12.14
N PRO A 229 -5.26 5.94 10.88
CA PRO A 229 -5.73 7.03 10.03
C PRO A 229 -7.21 6.92 9.64
N ALA A 230 -7.80 8.02 9.18
CA ALA A 230 -9.09 8.03 8.51
C ALA A 230 -8.93 8.07 6.98
N ILE A 231 -9.92 7.55 6.25
CA ILE A 231 -10.00 7.69 4.78
C ILE A 231 -9.96 9.18 4.41
N GLY A 232 -9.10 9.54 3.45
CA GLY A 232 -8.84 10.93 3.03
C GLY A 232 -7.75 11.64 3.83
N ASP A 233 -7.14 11.01 4.84
CA ASP A 233 -5.93 11.54 5.47
C ASP A 233 -4.74 11.42 4.50
N SER A 234 -3.94 12.48 4.40
CA SER A 234 -2.64 12.46 3.73
C SER A 234 -1.58 12.14 4.77
N VAL A 235 -0.80 11.08 4.53
CA VAL A 235 0.17 10.58 5.49
C VAL A 235 1.54 10.42 4.83
N THR A 236 2.60 10.62 5.60
CA THR A 236 3.98 10.30 5.23
C THR A 236 4.63 9.54 6.38
N PHE A 237 5.43 8.53 6.06
CA PHE A 237 6.10 7.71 7.06
C PHE A 237 7.30 6.97 6.46
N ALA A 238 8.11 6.42 7.35
CA ALA A 238 9.13 5.43 7.03
C ALA A 238 8.57 4.02 7.24
N ALA A 239 8.92 3.09 6.37
CA ALA A 239 8.53 1.68 6.47
C ALA A 239 9.55 0.78 5.78
N VAL A 240 9.46 -0.52 6.03
CA VAL A 240 10.17 -1.56 5.28
C VAL A 240 9.22 -2.17 4.26
N VAL A 241 9.65 -2.25 3.00
CA VAL A 241 8.92 -2.96 1.95
C VAL A 241 9.06 -4.47 2.17
N ASP A 242 7.95 -5.20 2.13
CA ASP A 242 7.89 -6.63 2.35
C ASP A 242 7.01 -7.32 1.30
N GLU A 243 7.18 -8.62 1.16
CA GLU A 243 6.37 -9.50 0.33
C GLU A 243 5.73 -10.56 1.23
N TYR A 244 4.43 -10.44 1.46
CA TYR A 244 3.70 -11.34 2.36
C TYR A 244 2.70 -12.18 1.57
N TYR A 245 3.04 -13.45 1.33
CA TYR A 245 2.27 -14.35 0.46
C TYR A 245 1.99 -13.76 -0.94
N ASN A 246 2.99 -13.12 -1.56
CA ASN A 246 2.91 -12.42 -2.86
C ASN A 246 2.00 -11.18 -2.86
N LEU A 247 1.78 -10.56 -1.71
CA LEU A 247 1.23 -9.21 -1.58
C LEU A 247 2.40 -8.28 -1.23
N THR A 248 2.60 -7.22 -2.02
CA THR A 248 3.56 -6.17 -1.66
C THR A 248 2.98 -5.31 -0.54
N GLU A 249 3.63 -5.30 0.63
CA GLU A 249 3.21 -4.53 1.79
C GLU A 249 4.29 -3.64 2.40
N LEU A 250 3.86 -2.64 3.17
CA LEU A 250 4.72 -1.81 4.00
C LEU A 250 4.52 -2.18 5.47
N LYS A 251 5.60 -2.54 6.17
CA LYS A 251 5.60 -2.91 7.60
C LYS A 251 6.60 -2.09 8.41
N SER A 252 6.58 -2.26 9.73
CA SER A 252 7.49 -1.55 10.66
C SER A 252 7.43 -0.03 10.50
N VAL A 253 6.21 0.51 10.48
CA VAL A 253 5.95 1.94 10.27
C VAL A 253 6.58 2.77 11.39
N SER A 254 7.32 3.80 11.01
CA SER A 254 7.93 4.78 11.92
C SER A 254 7.88 6.18 11.31
N SER A 255 8.20 7.20 12.11
CA SER A 255 8.13 8.62 11.66
C SER A 255 6.79 8.99 11.04
N TYR A 256 5.70 8.41 11.54
CA TYR A 256 4.37 8.64 10.99
C TYR A 256 3.94 10.09 11.21
N VAL A 257 3.57 10.76 10.13
CA VAL A 257 3.05 12.12 10.13
C VAL A 257 1.76 12.15 9.33
N LYS A 258 0.68 12.59 9.98
CA LYS A 258 -0.54 13.03 9.29
C LYS A 258 -0.35 14.47 8.82
N VAL A 259 -0.27 14.65 7.52
CA VAL A 259 -0.01 15.94 6.86
C VAL A 259 -1.29 16.78 6.75
N SER A 260 -2.39 16.16 6.34
CA SER A 260 -3.70 16.81 6.19
C SER A 260 -4.84 15.79 6.24
N SER A 261 -6.09 16.26 6.29
CA SER A 261 -7.30 15.43 6.38
C SER A 261 -8.36 15.89 5.37
N GLY A 262 -9.28 15.00 5.01
CA GLY A 262 -10.42 15.31 4.13
C GLY A 262 -10.05 15.48 2.65
N ASN A 263 -8.93 14.92 2.23
CA ASN A 263 -8.50 14.95 0.82
C ASN A 263 -9.39 14.03 -0.02
N PRO A 264 -9.65 14.37 -1.29
CA PRO A 264 -10.42 13.52 -2.18
C PRO A 264 -9.67 12.22 -2.47
N VAL A 265 -10.31 11.09 -2.22
CA VAL A 265 -9.79 9.77 -2.57
C VAL A 265 -10.21 9.45 -4.00
N GLN A 266 -9.22 9.33 -4.89
CA GLN A 266 -9.49 9.12 -6.31
C GLN A 266 -9.81 7.65 -6.60
N VAL A 267 -10.72 7.40 -7.54
CA VAL A 267 -11.15 6.04 -7.91
C VAL A 267 -10.69 5.75 -9.33
N THR A 268 -10.08 4.58 -9.54
CA THR A 268 -9.65 4.11 -10.85
C THR A 268 -10.75 3.28 -11.48
N ASN A 269 -11.34 3.72 -12.59
CA ASN A 269 -12.27 2.88 -13.33
C ASN A 269 -11.51 1.79 -14.08
N ILE A 270 -11.92 0.54 -13.93
CA ILE A 270 -11.30 -0.62 -14.58
C ILE A 270 -12.36 -1.49 -15.26
N ALA A 271 -11.97 -2.23 -16.30
CA ALA A 271 -12.83 -3.27 -16.84
C ALA A 271 -12.78 -4.51 -15.92
N LEU A 272 -13.79 -5.37 -16.00
CA LEU A 272 -13.85 -6.60 -15.21
C LEU A 272 -12.62 -7.52 -15.39
N PRO A 273 -12.09 -7.79 -16.61
CA PRO A 273 -10.86 -8.58 -16.78
C PRO A 273 -9.62 -7.94 -16.13
N ASP A 274 -9.59 -6.62 -16.01
CA ASP A 274 -8.45 -5.90 -15.46
C ASP A 274 -8.29 -6.14 -13.94
N GLY A 275 -9.37 -6.51 -13.25
CA GLY A 275 -9.35 -6.78 -11.82
C GLY A 275 -8.44 -7.95 -11.41
N ALA A 276 -8.01 -8.79 -12.36
CA ALA A 276 -7.04 -9.86 -12.11
C ALA A 276 -5.57 -9.42 -12.27
N LEU A 277 -5.32 -8.20 -12.75
CA LEU A 277 -3.97 -7.73 -13.08
C LEU A 277 -3.24 -7.24 -11.82
N GLU A 278 -1.99 -7.68 -11.67
CA GLU A 278 -1.04 -7.26 -10.62
C GLU A 278 -0.98 -5.73 -10.47
N MET A 279 -1.03 -5.02 -11.59
CA MET A 279 -0.88 -3.57 -11.61
C MET A 279 -1.97 -2.81 -10.86
N TYR A 280 -3.06 -3.45 -10.46
CA TYR A 280 -4.09 -2.81 -9.64
C TYR A 280 -4.02 -3.19 -8.17
N GLU A 281 -3.08 -4.04 -7.73
CA GLU A 281 -2.92 -4.37 -6.31
C GLU A 281 -2.83 -3.12 -5.43
N GLY A 282 -3.62 -3.10 -4.36
CA GLY A 282 -3.72 -1.98 -3.41
C GLY A 282 -4.44 -0.74 -3.93
N VAL A 283 -4.84 -0.69 -5.20
CA VAL A 283 -5.50 0.48 -5.82
C VAL A 283 -7.00 0.48 -5.51
N LEU A 284 -7.56 1.66 -5.23
CA LEU A 284 -9.01 1.85 -5.17
C LEU A 284 -9.58 1.89 -6.60
N CYS A 285 -10.33 0.85 -6.94
CA CYS A 285 -10.89 0.67 -8.28
C CYS A 285 -12.42 0.67 -8.26
N LYS A 286 -13.01 0.92 -9.43
CA LYS A 286 -14.44 0.74 -9.69
C LYS A 286 -14.65 -0.10 -10.95
N VAL A 287 -15.47 -1.14 -10.82
CA VAL A 287 -16.07 -1.87 -11.93
C VAL A 287 -17.54 -1.47 -12.05
N THR A 288 -18.00 -1.23 -13.27
CA THR A 288 -19.38 -0.85 -13.56
C THR A 288 -20.13 -1.97 -14.27
N ASN A 289 -21.45 -2.03 -14.11
CA ASN A 289 -22.30 -2.99 -14.82
C ASN A 289 -21.83 -4.45 -14.65
N ALA A 290 -21.41 -4.83 -13.45
CA ALA A 290 -20.89 -6.16 -13.15
C ALA A 290 -22.03 -7.07 -12.67
N GLN A 291 -22.33 -8.17 -13.38
CA GLN A 291 -23.42 -9.06 -13.02
C GLN A 291 -23.02 -9.99 -11.87
N CYS A 292 -23.82 -10.09 -10.82
CA CYS A 292 -23.67 -11.15 -9.81
C CYS A 292 -23.95 -12.53 -10.43
N THR A 293 -22.92 -13.35 -10.55
CA THR A 293 -22.98 -14.70 -11.15
C THR A 293 -23.05 -15.81 -10.10
N THR A 294 -22.52 -15.57 -8.89
CA THR A 294 -22.53 -16.53 -7.78
C THR A 294 -22.85 -15.81 -6.48
N MET A 295 -23.75 -16.38 -5.67
CA MET A 295 -24.10 -15.85 -4.33
C MET A 295 -22.95 -16.05 -3.33
N PRO A 296 -22.94 -15.32 -2.20
CA PRO A 296 -21.90 -15.46 -1.18
C PRO A 296 -21.69 -16.90 -0.72
N ASP A 297 -20.42 -17.30 -0.63
CA ASP A 297 -19.99 -18.60 -0.13
C ASP A 297 -19.84 -18.60 1.41
N THR A 298 -19.16 -19.61 1.97
CA THR A 298 -18.92 -19.74 3.42
C THR A 298 -18.01 -18.65 3.99
N TYR A 299 -17.26 -17.96 3.13
CA TYR A 299 -16.40 -16.82 3.48
C TYR A 299 -17.08 -15.48 3.17
N LEU A 300 -18.38 -15.49 2.86
CA LEU A 300 -19.15 -14.31 2.48
C LEU A 300 -18.66 -13.64 1.19
N GLU A 301 -17.86 -14.35 0.39
CA GLU A 301 -17.32 -13.88 -0.88
C GLU A 301 -18.24 -14.27 -2.03
N TRP A 302 -18.39 -13.40 -3.03
CA TRP A 302 -19.26 -13.63 -4.18
C TRP A 302 -18.57 -13.29 -5.49
N LEU A 303 -19.14 -13.74 -6.62
CA LEU A 303 -18.55 -13.51 -7.94
C LEU A 303 -19.42 -12.58 -8.77
N VAL A 304 -18.76 -11.64 -9.43
CA VAL A 304 -19.32 -10.92 -10.56
C VAL A 304 -18.66 -11.35 -11.86
N GLY A 305 -19.38 -11.25 -12.98
CA GLY A 305 -18.86 -11.56 -14.30
C GLY A 305 -19.62 -10.87 -15.42
N ASP A 306 -19.04 -10.91 -16.61
CA ASP A 306 -19.61 -10.42 -17.87
C ASP A 306 -19.86 -11.57 -18.88
N GLY A 307 -19.74 -12.82 -18.42
CA GLY A 307 -19.81 -14.03 -19.23
C GLY A 307 -18.47 -14.50 -19.81
N MET A 308 -17.44 -13.67 -19.77
CA MET A 308 -16.09 -14.00 -20.27
C MET A 308 -15.04 -13.97 -19.15
N SER A 309 -15.16 -13.00 -18.25
CA SER A 309 -14.29 -12.79 -17.11
C SER A 309 -15.09 -12.81 -15.81
N SER A 310 -14.41 -13.08 -14.70
CA SER A 310 -14.99 -13.04 -13.37
C SER A 310 -14.08 -12.28 -12.42
N LEU A 311 -14.69 -11.52 -11.51
CA LEU A 311 -13.99 -10.85 -10.41
C LEU A 311 -14.67 -11.25 -9.10
N LYS A 312 -13.87 -11.61 -8.11
CA LYS A 312 -14.35 -11.93 -6.77
C LYS A 312 -14.52 -10.65 -5.95
N VAL A 313 -15.65 -10.53 -5.27
CA VAL A 313 -15.94 -9.46 -4.31
C VAL A 313 -15.79 -10.05 -2.91
N GLY A 314 -14.85 -9.50 -2.15
CA GLY A 314 -14.50 -10.00 -0.82
C GLY A 314 -15.26 -9.33 0.32
N ASP A 315 -15.02 -9.83 1.52
CA ASP A 315 -15.66 -9.39 2.78
C ASP A 315 -14.67 -8.70 3.74
N LEU A 316 -13.40 -8.53 3.33
CA LEU A 316 -12.28 -8.14 4.22
C LEU A 316 -12.53 -6.84 4.97
N ILE A 317 -13.21 -5.89 4.33
CA ILE A 317 -13.54 -4.59 4.88
C ILE A 317 -15.06 -4.47 5.10
N TYR A 318 -15.85 -4.87 4.10
CA TYR A 318 -17.30 -4.85 4.17
C TYR A 318 -17.93 -6.02 3.41
N ALA A 319 -18.71 -6.84 4.12
CA ALA A 319 -19.50 -7.91 3.53
C ALA A 319 -20.82 -7.36 2.95
N TYR A 320 -21.13 -7.73 1.71
CA TYR A 320 -22.39 -7.39 1.04
C TYR A 320 -23.16 -8.65 0.63
N THR A 321 -24.49 -8.62 0.75
CA THR A 321 -25.36 -9.72 0.27
C THR A 321 -26.02 -9.30 -1.05
N PRO A 322 -25.51 -9.77 -2.22
CA PRO A 322 -26.07 -9.44 -3.52
C PRO A 322 -27.34 -10.25 -3.81
N VAL A 323 -28.05 -9.81 -4.84
CA VAL A 323 -29.10 -10.56 -5.52
C VAL A 323 -28.54 -11.15 -6.80
N LEU A 324 -28.68 -12.47 -6.97
CA LEU A 324 -28.24 -13.19 -8.16
C LEU A 324 -28.79 -12.56 -9.45
N ASN A 325 -27.98 -12.52 -10.52
CA ASN A 325 -28.27 -11.94 -11.83
C ASN A 325 -28.47 -10.41 -11.85
N THR A 326 -28.38 -9.72 -10.71
CA THR A 326 -28.42 -8.25 -10.66
C THR A 326 -27.06 -7.67 -11.05
N HIS A 327 -27.05 -6.53 -11.74
CA HIS A 327 -25.84 -5.82 -12.12
C HIS A 327 -25.52 -4.74 -11.10
N TYR A 328 -24.24 -4.57 -10.80
CA TYR A 328 -23.76 -3.63 -9.79
C TYR A 328 -22.63 -2.76 -10.32
N ASP A 329 -22.59 -1.54 -9.80
CA ASP A 329 -21.40 -0.71 -9.73
C ASP A 329 -20.71 -1.00 -8.40
N ILE A 330 -19.46 -1.44 -8.46
CA ILE A 330 -18.69 -1.89 -7.28
C ILE A 330 -17.40 -1.09 -7.22
N THR A 331 -17.22 -0.35 -6.13
CA THR A 331 -15.98 0.33 -5.77
C THR A 331 -15.30 -0.46 -4.66
N GLY A 332 -13.98 -0.54 -4.67
CA GLY A 332 -13.26 -1.25 -3.61
C GLY A 332 -11.77 -1.29 -3.85
N ILE A 333 -11.03 -1.66 -2.81
CA ILE A 333 -9.59 -1.86 -2.93
C ILE A 333 -9.36 -3.20 -3.61
N MET A 334 -8.50 -3.21 -4.62
CA MET A 334 -8.01 -4.45 -5.21
C MET A 334 -7.00 -5.08 -4.26
N ASP A 335 -7.27 -6.31 -3.85
CA ASP A 335 -6.54 -7.04 -2.82
C ASP A 335 -6.13 -8.42 -3.34
N TYR A 336 -5.13 -9.01 -2.70
CA TYR A 336 -4.69 -10.36 -2.98
C TYR A 336 -4.58 -11.17 -1.71
N SER A 337 -5.29 -12.29 -1.70
CA SER A 337 -5.23 -13.24 -0.59
C SER A 337 -5.60 -14.63 -1.08
N PHE A 338 -4.99 -15.65 -0.47
CA PHE A 338 -5.27 -17.06 -0.79
C PHE A 338 -5.13 -17.39 -2.28
N SER A 339 -4.16 -16.76 -2.95
CA SER A 339 -3.89 -16.92 -4.38
C SER A 339 -5.00 -16.42 -5.31
N GLU A 340 -5.85 -15.50 -4.82
CA GLU A 340 -6.94 -14.92 -5.58
C GLU A 340 -6.92 -13.38 -5.48
N ARG A 341 -7.20 -12.70 -6.60
CA ARG A 341 -7.42 -11.25 -6.63
C ARG A 341 -8.89 -10.96 -6.35
N LYS A 342 -9.14 -9.96 -5.51
CA LYS A 342 -10.47 -9.61 -5.01
C LYS A 342 -10.65 -8.10 -5.02
N ILE A 343 -11.86 -7.62 -5.28
CA ILE A 343 -12.25 -6.25 -4.96
C ILE A 343 -12.89 -6.25 -3.57
N GLN A 344 -12.41 -5.36 -2.69
CA GLN A 344 -12.83 -5.24 -1.29
C GLN A 344 -13.62 -3.94 -1.10
N PRO A 345 -14.96 -3.97 -1.12
CA PRO A 345 -15.79 -2.80 -0.84
C PRO A 345 -15.51 -2.27 0.56
N ARG A 346 -15.55 -0.94 0.75
CA ARG A 346 -15.26 -0.33 2.06
C ARG A 346 -16.51 -0.08 2.89
N ALA A 347 -17.67 0.03 2.23
CA ALA A 347 -18.96 0.29 2.86
C ALA A 347 -20.11 -0.08 1.93
N ALA A 348 -21.35 0.00 2.43
CA ALA A 348 -22.56 -0.21 1.64
C ALA A 348 -22.65 0.72 0.40
N THR A 349 -22.14 1.95 0.51
CA THR A 349 -22.14 2.93 -0.59
C THR A 349 -21.22 2.56 -1.75
N ASP A 350 -20.28 1.63 -1.53
CA ASP A 350 -19.39 1.15 -2.56
C ASP A 350 -20.03 0.06 -3.43
N VAL A 351 -21.22 -0.46 -3.08
CA VAL A 351 -21.96 -1.45 -3.87
C VAL A 351 -23.35 -0.91 -4.19
N THR A 352 -23.55 -0.47 -5.43
CA THR A 352 -24.83 0.11 -5.88
C THR A 352 -25.39 -0.67 -7.05
N ILE A 353 -26.71 -0.84 -7.13
CA ILE A 353 -27.35 -1.47 -8.28
C ILE A 353 -27.10 -0.61 -9.52
N TYR A 354 -26.61 -1.23 -10.58
CA TYR A 354 -26.44 -0.58 -11.88
C TYR A 354 -27.82 -0.47 -12.57
N ASN A 355 -28.22 0.76 -12.88
CA ASN A 355 -29.43 1.05 -13.64
C ASN A 355 -29.01 1.46 -15.06
N ALA A 356 -29.43 0.69 -16.06
CA ALA A 356 -29.03 0.88 -17.46
C ALA A 356 -29.69 2.09 -18.17
N ILE A 357 -30.46 2.91 -17.46
CA ILE A 357 -31.15 4.08 -18.03
C ILE A 357 -30.65 5.32 -17.30
N GLU A 358 -29.72 6.04 -17.94
CA GLU A 358 -29.56 7.46 -17.65
C GLU A 358 -30.78 8.17 -18.26
N GLU A 359 -31.81 8.43 -17.45
CA GLU A 359 -32.91 9.31 -17.86
C GLU A 359 -32.39 10.74 -17.88
N ASN A 360 -32.20 11.31 -19.06
CA ASN A 360 -31.71 12.68 -19.21
C ASN A 360 -32.87 13.61 -19.57
N GLU A 361 -33.19 14.55 -18.68
CA GLU A 361 -34.26 15.52 -18.92
C GLU A 361 -33.82 16.56 -19.96
N ILE A 362 -34.57 16.68 -21.05
CA ILE A 362 -34.36 17.67 -22.10
C ILE A 362 -35.52 18.66 -22.14
N SER A 363 -35.26 19.85 -22.69
CA SER A 363 -36.31 20.86 -22.89
C SER A 363 -37.20 20.51 -24.07
N ALA A 364 -38.52 20.60 -23.88
CA ALA A 364 -39.51 20.55 -24.95
C ALA A 364 -40.25 21.88 -25.08
N SER A 365 -40.39 22.36 -26.31
CA SER A 365 -41.22 23.52 -26.64
C SER A 365 -42.64 23.08 -27.00
N VAL A 366 -43.63 23.85 -26.55
CA VAL A 366 -45.06 23.60 -26.79
C VAL A 366 -45.70 24.94 -27.18
N TYR A 367 -46.03 25.12 -28.46
CA TYR A 367 -46.51 26.39 -28.99
C TYR A 367 -47.56 26.23 -30.12
N PRO A 368 -48.63 27.04 -30.17
CA PRO A 368 -48.99 28.09 -29.21
C PRO A 368 -49.43 27.49 -27.87
N ASN A 369 -49.17 28.23 -26.78
CA ASN A 369 -49.62 27.85 -25.44
C ASN A 369 -50.00 29.13 -24.67
N PRO A 370 -51.30 29.37 -24.36
CA PRO A 370 -52.43 28.43 -24.52
C PRO A 370 -52.87 28.16 -25.97
N ALA A 371 -53.39 26.96 -26.24
CA ALA A 371 -53.86 26.48 -27.55
C ALA A 371 -55.39 26.29 -27.59
N SER A 372 -56.01 26.38 -28.77
CA SER A 372 -57.45 26.12 -28.98
C SER A 372 -57.76 25.11 -30.08
N GLU A 373 -56.86 24.89 -31.03
CA GLU A 373 -57.08 23.93 -32.14
C GLU A 373 -55.88 23.00 -32.31
N PHE A 374 -54.68 23.55 -32.52
CA PHE A 374 -53.46 22.79 -32.65
C PHE A 374 -52.34 23.35 -31.77
N VAL A 375 -51.44 22.47 -31.35
CA VAL A 375 -50.17 22.81 -30.72
C VAL A 375 -49.03 22.03 -31.36
N THR A 376 -47.95 22.73 -31.69
CA THR A 376 -46.70 22.11 -32.14
C THR A 376 -45.82 21.84 -30.93
N VAL A 377 -45.40 20.59 -30.79
CA VAL A 377 -44.46 20.15 -29.77
C VAL A 377 -43.13 19.84 -30.44
N SER A 378 -42.03 20.39 -29.94
CA SER A 378 -40.68 20.11 -30.47
C SER A 378 -39.67 19.87 -29.35
N ALA A 379 -38.83 18.84 -29.49
CA ALA A 379 -37.78 18.45 -28.55
C ALA A 379 -36.66 17.71 -29.28
N GLY A 380 -35.44 17.75 -28.75
CA GLY A 380 -34.24 17.16 -29.37
C GLY A 380 -34.13 15.64 -29.26
N THR A 381 -35.24 14.90 -29.30
CA THR A 381 -35.25 13.42 -29.26
C THR A 381 -36.34 12.84 -30.17
N GLU A 382 -36.24 11.54 -30.47
CA GLU A 382 -37.24 10.75 -31.17
C GLU A 382 -37.78 9.66 -30.24
N GLY A 383 -39.09 9.41 -30.26
CA GLY A 383 -39.72 8.46 -29.36
C GLY A 383 -41.24 8.54 -29.36
N ILE A 384 -41.85 8.61 -28.17
CA ILE A 384 -43.30 8.66 -28.01
C ILE A 384 -43.70 9.95 -27.30
N LEU A 385 -44.60 10.70 -27.91
CA LEU A 385 -45.26 11.85 -27.28
C LEU A 385 -46.61 11.41 -26.69
N LYS A 386 -46.88 11.82 -25.45
CA LYS A 386 -48.17 11.65 -24.76
C LYS A 386 -48.67 12.98 -24.23
N VAL A 387 -49.97 13.22 -24.32
CA VAL A 387 -50.64 14.30 -23.57
C VAL A 387 -51.47 13.66 -22.47
N VAL A 388 -51.31 14.15 -21.25
CA VAL A 388 -51.89 13.58 -20.03
C VAL A 388 -52.67 14.66 -19.30
N ASP A 389 -53.89 14.34 -18.87
CA ASP A 389 -54.70 15.26 -18.06
C ASP A 389 -54.22 15.31 -16.60
N MET A 390 -54.80 16.22 -15.79
CA MET A 390 -54.44 16.39 -14.37
C MET A 390 -54.71 15.16 -13.50
N THR A 391 -55.47 14.17 -13.97
CA THR A 391 -55.75 12.92 -13.27
C THR A 391 -54.76 11.81 -13.61
N GLY A 392 -53.83 12.06 -14.55
CA GLY A 392 -52.85 11.07 -15.01
C GLY A 392 -53.35 10.21 -16.19
N ARG A 393 -54.53 10.50 -16.77
CA ARG A 393 -55.06 9.77 -17.92
C ARG A 393 -54.46 10.30 -19.22
N VAL A 394 -53.97 9.41 -20.06
CA VAL A 394 -53.46 9.73 -21.40
C VAL A 394 -54.64 10.07 -22.32
N VAL A 395 -54.66 11.30 -22.81
CA VAL A 395 -55.70 11.81 -23.73
C VAL A 395 -55.23 11.86 -25.19
N PHE A 396 -53.92 11.82 -25.43
CA PHE A 396 -53.34 11.72 -26.77
C PHE A 396 -52.00 10.98 -26.72
N SER A 397 -51.67 10.21 -27.76
CA SER A 397 -50.37 9.54 -27.91
C SER A 397 -50.00 9.38 -29.37
N THR A 398 -48.74 9.65 -29.73
CA THR A 398 -48.23 9.46 -31.10
C THR A 398 -46.73 9.14 -31.10
N VAL A 399 -46.25 8.60 -32.22
CA VAL A 399 -44.81 8.53 -32.51
C VAL A 399 -44.29 9.95 -32.75
N PHE A 400 -43.13 10.26 -32.18
CA PHE A 400 -42.52 11.58 -32.16
C PHE A 400 -41.15 11.53 -32.84
N SER A 401 -40.95 12.31 -33.90
CA SER A 401 -39.65 12.50 -34.56
C SER A 401 -39.25 13.96 -34.45
N GLN A 402 -38.79 14.37 -33.27
CA GLN A 402 -38.34 15.72 -32.91
C GLN A 402 -39.39 16.85 -32.98
N SER A 403 -40.46 16.69 -33.76
CA SER A 403 -41.59 17.60 -33.83
C SER A 403 -42.89 16.86 -34.14
N ALA A 404 -44.00 17.30 -33.54
CA ALA A 404 -45.34 16.80 -33.84
C ALA A 404 -46.42 17.86 -33.60
N ASP A 405 -47.44 17.89 -34.46
CA ASP A 405 -48.63 18.70 -34.28
C ASP A 405 -49.72 17.88 -33.59
N VAL A 406 -50.24 18.40 -32.49
CA VAL A 406 -51.29 17.77 -31.69
C VAL A 406 -52.57 18.57 -31.84
N ASN A 407 -53.63 17.93 -32.31
CA ASN A 407 -54.98 18.51 -32.32
C ASN A 407 -55.55 18.48 -30.90
N VAL A 408 -55.88 19.66 -30.37
CA VAL A 408 -56.44 19.87 -29.03
C VAL A 408 -57.88 20.37 -29.06
N SER A 409 -58.48 20.54 -30.25
CA SER A 409 -59.85 21.10 -30.40
C SER A 409 -60.95 20.27 -29.72
N GLU A 410 -60.72 18.96 -29.54
CA GLU A 410 -61.65 18.04 -28.87
C GLU A 410 -61.31 17.84 -27.37
N MET A 411 -60.25 18.48 -26.87
CA MET A 411 -59.86 18.39 -25.46
C MET A 411 -60.63 19.42 -24.63
N GLU A 412 -60.97 19.07 -23.39
CA GLU A 412 -61.61 20.00 -22.45
C GLU A 412 -60.66 21.15 -22.08
N SER A 413 -61.20 22.35 -21.86
CA SER A 413 -60.42 23.50 -21.41
C SER A 413 -59.74 23.18 -20.07
N GLY A 414 -58.41 23.29 -20.00
CA GLY A 414 -57.68 22.82 -18.82
C GLY A 414 -56.16 22.81 -18.97
N ILE A 415 -55.50 22.28 -17.95
CA ILE A 415 -54.05 22.08 -17.91
C ILE A 415 -53.75 20.61 -18.22
N TYR A 416 -52.77 20.40 -19.07
CA TYR A 416 -52.26 19.09 -19.47
C TYR A 416 -50.74 19.05 -19.35
N ASN A 417 -50.20 17.84 -19.19
CA ASN A 417 -48.78 17.56 -19.29
C ASN A 417 -48.48 16.89 -20.63
N VAL A 418 -47.56 17.47 -21.38
CA VAL A 418 -46.97 16.89 -22.59
C VAL A 418 -45.71 16.15 -22.15
N MET A 419 -45.70 14.84 -22.31
CA MET A 419 -44.57 13.97 -21.97
C MET A 419 -43.97 13.40 -23.25
N ILE A 420 -42.66 13.47 -23.38
CA ILE A 420 -41.91 12.87 -24.49
C ILE A 420 -40.95 11.86 -23.88
N ASN A 421 -41.08 10.60 -24.28
CA ASN A 421 -40.15 9.53 -23.90
C ASN A 421 -39.32 9.20 -25.14
N GLY A 422 -38.04 9.60 -25.12
CA GLY A 422 -37.08 9.32 -26.18
C GLY A 422 -36.64 7.86 -26.19
N ASN A 423 -36.32 7.34 -27.36
CA ASN A 423 -35.76 5.99 -27.54
C ASN A 423 -34.30 5.90 -27.05
N ASP A 424 -33.67 7.04 -26.82
CA ASP A 424 -32.26 7.22 -26.44
C ASP A 424 -32.06 7.49 -24.94
N GLY A 425 -33.12 7.35 -24.13
CA GLY A 425 -33.08 7.65 -22.69
C GLY A 425 -33.34 9.12 -22.34
N ASN A 426 -33.44 10.02 -23.32
CA ASN A 426 -33.89 11.39 -23.06
C ASN A 426 -35.40 11.41 -22.76
N PHE A 427 -35.84 12.28 -21.85
CA PHE A 427 -37.27 12.54 -21.64
C PHE A 427 -37.54 14.04 -21.50
N ALA A 428 -38.77 14.47 -21.78
CA ALA A 428 -39.18 15.85 -21.59
C ALA A 428 -40.59 15.94 -21.02
N ILE A 429 -40.82 16.91 -20.12
CA ILE A 429 -42.14 17.22 -19.60
C ILE A 429 -42.41 18.72 -19.76
N SER A 430 -43.47 19.06 -20.48
CA SER A 430 -43.89 20.46 -20.68
C SER A 430 -45.37 20.65 -20.39
N LYS A 431 -45.71 21.82 -19.84
CA LYS A 431 -47.10 22.17 -19.55
C LYS A 431 -47.81 22.66 -20.81
N LEU A 432 -49.04 22.20 -21.02
CA LEU A 432 -49.96 22.68 -22.06
C LEU A 432 -51.22 23.24 -21.42
N ILE A 433 -51.70 24.38 -21.90
CA ILE A 433 -52.96 25.00 -21.50
C ILE A 433 -53.90 24.98 -22.72
N VAL A 434 -55.02 24.27 -22.61
CA VAL A 434 -56.07 24.24 -23.64
C VAL A 434 -57.18 25.21 -23.24
N LYS A 435 -57.62 26.05 -24.19
CA LYS A 435 -58.65 27.07 -24.01
C LYS A 435 -60.03 26.59 -24.41
#